data_AF-A0A962TBE5-F1
#
_entry.id   AF-A0A962TBE5-F1
#
_cell.length_a   1.000
_cell.length_b   1.000
_cell.length_c   1.000
_cell.angle_alpha   90.00
_cell.angle_beta   90.00
_cell.angle_gamma   90.00
#
_symmetry.space_group_name_H-M   'P 1'
#
loop_
_entity.id
_entity.type
_entity.pdbx_description
1 polymer ?
#
loop_
_entity_poly.entity_id
_entity_poly.type
_entity_poly.pdbx_seq_one_letter_code
_entity_poly.pdbx_strand_id
1 'polypeptide(L)' 'FNMRAGMTADQDTLPKRLLKDAANVGPAQGRVNDLDKMLPEYYQLRGWTEDGQITPETRARVGI' A
#
# COMPACT_ATOMS: atom_id res chain seq x y z
N PHE A 1 8.46 10.19 9.26
CA PHE A 1 8.35 9.90 10.71
C PHE A 1 8.13 8.41 10.94
N ASN A 2 7.01 7.81 10.52
CA ASN A 2 6.66 6.40 10.76
C ASN A 2 7.76 5.38 10.42
N MET A 3 8.44 5.53 9.28
CA MET A 3 9.57 4.65 8.91
C MET A 3 10.71 4.68 9.95
N ARG A 4 11.01 5.85 10.53
CA ARG A 4 12.00 5.98 11.63
C ARG A 4 11.50 5.35 12.94
N ALA A 5 10.18 5.23 13.10
CA ALA A 5 9.56 4.55 14.24
C ALA A 5 9.42 3.03 14.03
N GLY A 6 9.95 2.49 12.92
CA GLY A 6 9.94 1.05 12.63
C GLY A 6 8.76 0.57 11.78
N MET A 7 7.99 1.48 11.16
CA MET A 7 6.96 1.08 10.22
C MET A 7 7.57 0.56 8.91
N THR A 8 7.04 -0.56 8.44
CA THR A 8 7.51 -1.32 7.27
C THR A 8 6.32 -1.67 6.36
N ALA A 9 6.59 -2.05 5.10
CA ALA A 9 5.53 -2.28 4.10
C ALA A 9 4.55 -3.43 4.45
N ASP A 10 4.94 -4.39 5.29
CA ASP A 10 4.04 -5.44 5.79
C ASP A 10 2.90 -4.90 6.68
N GLN A 11 3.07 -3.69 7.22
CA GLN A 11 2.06 -2.99 8.01
C GLN A 11 1.11 -2.17 7.12
N ASP A 12 1.45 -1.91 5.86
CA ASP A 12 0.59 -1.25 4.86
C ASP A 12 -0.38 -2.26 4.26
N THR A 13 -1.28 -2.78 5.09
CA THR A 13 -2.22 -3.84 4.70
C THR A 13 -3.63 -3.60 5.22
N LEU A 14 -4.58 -4.41 4.72
CA LEU A 14 -5.97 -4.39 5.17
C LEU A 14 -6.26 -5.61 6.06
N PRO A 15 -7.31 -5.56 6.89
CA PRO A 15 -7.79 -6.74 7.60
C PRO A 15 -8.03 -7.92 6.65
N LYS A 16 -7.63 -9.12 7.06
CA LYS A 16 -7.68 -10.35 6.24
C LYS A 16 -9.03 -10.58 5.56
N ARG A 17 -10.13 -10.22 6.22
CA ARG A 17 -11.49 -10.30 5.68
C ARG A 17 -11.63 -9.54 4.36
N LEU A 18 -11.05 -8.34 4.24
CA LEU A 18 -11.15 -7.53 3.01
C LEU A 18 -10.27 -8.07 1.88
N LEU A 19 -9.22 -8.82 2.21
CA LEU A 19 -8.24 -9.38 1.26
C LEU A 19 -8.58 -10.81 0.82
N LYS A 20 -9.51 -11.48 1.49
CA LYS A 20 -9.81 -12.90 1.24
C LYS A 20 -11.30 -13.18 1.06
N ASP A 21 -12.15 -12.48 1.80
CA ASP A 21 -13.57 -12.77 1.80
C ASP A 21 -14.24 -11.88 0.74
N ALA A 22 -14.81 -12.54 -0.27
CA ALA A 22 -15.56 -11.86 -1.31
C ALA A 22 -16.76 -11.12 -0.71
N ALA A 23 -17.14 -10.00 -1.31
CA ALA A 23 -18.36 -9.33 -0.92
C ALA A 23 -19.56 -10.27 -1.14
N ASN A 24 -20.44 -10.37 -0.13
CA ASN A 24 -21.54 -11.33 -0.15
C ASN A 24 -22.76 -10.84 -0.95
N VAL A 25 -22.90 -9.52 -1.14
CA VAL A 25 -24.06 -8.88 -1.76
C VAL A 25 -23.69 -7.61 -2.52
N GLY A 26 -24.61 -7.12 -3.34
CA GLY A 26 -24.53 -5.83 -4.02
C GLY A 26 -23.65 -5.85 -5.28
N PRO A 27 -23.35 -4.68 -5.87
CA PRO A 27 -22.63 -4.58 -7.15
C PRO A 27 -21.20 -5.13 -7.12
N ALA A 28 -20.64 -5.32 -5.93
CA ALA A 28 -19.31 -5.89 -5.73
C ALA A 28 -19.33 -7.38 -5.38
N GLN A 29 -20.50 -8.03 -5.36
CA GLN A 29 -20.64 -9.42 -4.97
C GLN A 29 -19.64 -10.33 -5.72
N GLY A 30 -18.98 -11.22 -4.97
CA GLY A 30 -17.96 -12.13 -5.50
C GLY A 30 -16.57 -11.51 -5.67
N ARG A 31 -16.40 -10.20 -5.47
CA ARG A 31 -15.10 -9.52 -5.57
C ARG A 31 -14.42 -9.37 -4.22
N VAL A 32 -13.09 -9.39 -4.26
CA VAL A 32 -12.18 -9.15 -3.14
C VAL A 32 -11.35 -7.91 -3.45
N ASN A 33 -10.73 -7.27 -2.45
CA ASN A 33 -9.89 -6.09 -2.68
C ASN A 33 -8.56 -6.47 -3.37
N ASP A 34 -8.21 -5.82 -4.47
CA ASP A 34 -6.98 -6.02 -5.24
C ASP A 34 -5.78 -5.21 -4.68
N LEU A 35 -5.59 -5.19 -3.36
CA LEU A 35 -4.55 -4.38 -2.72
C LEU A 35 -3.14 -4.75 -3.22
N ASP A 36 -2.92 -6.04 -3.47
CA ASP A 36 -1.67 -6.60 -4.00
C ASP A 36 -1.26 -6.00 -5.34
N LYS A 37 -2.24 -5.57 -6.15
CA LYS A 37 -2.01 -4.88 -7.42
C LYS A 37 -1.85 -3.37 -7.22
N MET A 38 -2.69 -2.77 -6.38
CA MET A 38 -2.73 -1.32 -6.20
C MET A 38 -1.55 -0.77 -5.39
N LEU A 39 -1.07 -1.50 -4.37
CA LEU A 39 -0.05 -1.00 -3.46
C LEU A 39 1.32 -0.79 -4.13
N PRO A 40 1.82 -1.71 -4.99
CA PRO A 40 3.04 -1.48 -5.75
C PRO A 40 2.94 -0.25 -6.67
N GLU A 41 1.83 -0.11 -7.40
CA GLU A 41 1.58 1.05 -8.26
C GLU A 41 1.58 2.36 -7.45
N TYR A 42 0.96 2.34 -6.27
CA TYR A 42 0.93 3.49 -5.37
C TYR A 42 2.34 3.91 -4.93
N TYR A 43 3.21 2.98 -4.55
CA TYR A 43 4.59 3.29 -4.18
C TYR A 43 5.37 3.89 -5.34
N GLN A 44 5.24 3.32 -6.55
CA GLN A 44 5.89 3.86 -7.75
C GLN A 44 5.46 5.31 -8.03
N LEU A 45 4.15 5.59 -8.00
CA LEU A 45 3.61 6.94 -8.20
C LEU A 45 4.09 7.94 -7.14
N ARG A 46 4.35 7.47 -5.91
CA ARG A 46 4.89 8.29 -4.82
C ARG A 46 6.41 8.49 -4.92
N GLY A 47 7.08 7.78 -5.80
CA GLY A 47 8.55 7.71 -5.88
C GLY A 47 9.12 7.03 -4.62
N TRP A 48 8.46 5.96 -4.19
CA TRP A 48 8.89 5.09 -3.11
C TRP A 48 9.38 3.76 -3.71
N THR A 49 10.18 3.04 -2.96
CA THR A 49 10.64 1.69 -3.30
C THR A 49 9.52 0.67 -3.07
N GLU A 50 9.67 -0.54 -3.62
CA GLU A 50 8.68 -1.63 -3.46
C GLU A 50 8.53 -2.11 -2.01
N ASP A 51 9.56 -1.93 -1.18
CA ASP A 51 9.53 -2.18 0.27
C ASP A 51 8.99 -0.98 1.08
N GLY A 52 8.36 -0.02 0.40
CA GLY A 52 7.64 1.10 1.00
C GLY A 52 8.53 2.19 1.58
N GLN A 53 9.79 2.33 1.13
CA GLN A 53 10.70 3.38 1.60
C GLN A 53 10.71 4.60 0.67
N ILE A 54 10.89 5.80 1.23
CA ILE A 54 11.04 7.02 0.42
C ILE A 54 12.43 7.04 -0.20
N THR A 55 12.52 7.12 -1.53
CA THR A 55 13.80 7.16 -2.23
C THR A 55 14.56 8.48 -1.98
N PRO A 56 15.89 8.51 -2.12
CA PRO A 56 16.68 9.74 -2.01
C PRO A 56 16.22 10.86 -2.95
N GLU A 57 15.80 10.52 -4.17
CA GLU A 57 15.33 11.47 -5.18
C GLU A 57 14.02 12.13 -4.74
N THR A 58 13.09 11.34 -4.19
CA THR A 58 11.83 11.88 -3.67
C THR A 58 12.06 12.75 -2.44
N ARG A 59 12.97 12.36 -1.54
CA ARG A 59 13.38 13.16 -0.38
C ARG A 59 13.91 14.53 -0.80
N ALA A 60 14.84 14.56 -1.76
CA ALA A 60 15.38 15.80 -2.32
C ALA A 60 14.27 16.65 -2.97
N ARG A 61 13.39 16.03 -3.77
CA ARG A 61 12.28 16.71 -4.46
C ARG A 61 11.30 17.40 -3.50
N VAL A 62 11.06 16.83 -2.32
CA VAL A 62 10.10 17.36 -1.34
C VAL A 62 10.76 18.06 -0.14
N GLY A 63 12.10 18.16 -0.13
CA GLY A 63 12.87 18.93 0.86
C GLY A 63 12.96 18.31 2.25
N ILE A 64 13.01 16.98 2.37
CA ILE A 64 13.05 16.24 3.65
C ILE A 64 14.19 15.23 3.77
#